data_AF-A0A3P7K0B6-F1
#
_entry.id   AF-A0A3P7K0B6-F1
#
_cell.length_a   1.000
_cell.length_b   1.000
_cell.length_c   1.000
_cell.angle_alpha   90.00
_cell.angle_beta   90.00
_cell.angle_gamma   90.00
#
_symmetry.space_group_name_H-M   'P 1'
#
loop_
_entity.id
_entity.type
_entity.pdbx_description
1 polymer ?
#
loop_
_entity_poly.entity_id
_entity_poly.type
_entity_poly.pdbx_seq_one_letter_code
_entity_poly.pdbx_strand_id
1 'polypeptide(L)' 'MAAEGHNVDATLLAVGRDHGHYFVRKTFGKPAYCHHCCDKIWGMLTQGYACKVCNFVCHDKCMKTVVSFCSAVALQLIK' A
#
# COMPACT_ATOMS: atom_id res chain seq x y z
N MET A 1 2.88 -28.67 11.18
CA MET A 1 1.64 -28.21 11.85
C MET A 1 1.63 -26.70 11.81
N ALA A 2 0.51 -26.14 11.36
CA ALA A 2 0.32 -24.73 11.03
C ALA A 2 0.59 -23.81 12.23
N ALA A 3 1.28 -22.70 11.97
CA ALA A 3 1.20 -21.50 12.77
C ALA A 3 1.14 -20.31 11.82
N GLU A 4 0.03 -20.20 11.09
CA GLU A 4 -0.36 -18.98 10.38
C GLU A 4 -0.88 -17.99 11.43
N GLY A 5 0.05 -17.39 12.15
CA GLY A 5 -0.23 -16.26 13.03
C GLY A 5 -0.43 -15.02 12.17
N HIS A 6 -1.67 -14.75 11.76
CA HIS A 6 -2.06 -13.43 11.27
C HIS A 6 -1.94 -12.42 12.42
N ASN A 7 -0.76 -11.83 12.56
CA ASN A 7 -0.44 -10.81 13.55
C ASN A 7 -1.08 -9.47 13.15
N VAL A 8 -2.17 -9.15 13.84
CA VAL A 8 -2.99 -7.93 13.69
C VAL A 8 -2.28 -6.61 14.05
N ASP A 9 -0.95 -6.56 14.04
CA ASP A 9 -0.15 -5.43 14.56
C ASP A 9 0.50 -4.55 13.46
N ALA A 10 0.61 -5.06 12.23
CA ALA A 10 1.27 -4.33 11.14
C ALA A 10 0.48 -3.09 10.65
N THR A 11 -0.81 -3.00 10.98
CA THR A 11 -1.70 -1.92 10.51
C THR A 11 -1.61 -0.65 11.36
N LEU A 12 -1.31 -0.76 12.66
CA LEU A 12 -1.29 0.40 13.56
C LEU A 12 0.03 1.21 13.47
N LEU A 13 1.13 0.57 13.10
CA LEU A 13 2.44 1.22 12.94
C LEU A 13 2.64 1.97 11.60
N ALA A 14 1.71 1.85 10.65
CA ALA A 14 1.82 2.49 9.33
C ALA A 14 1.64 4.02 9.36
N VAL A 15 1.09 4.57 10.45
CA VAL A 15 0.76 6.00 10.58
C VAL A 15 2.01 6.92 10.57
N GLY A 16 3.22 6.41 10.80
CA GLY A 16 4.45 7.23 10.91
C GLY A 16 5.44 7.20 9.73
N ARG A 17 5.32 6.24 8.80
CA ARG A 17 6.33 6.03 7.73
C ARG A 17 5.77 6.05 6.31
N ASP A 18 4.45 6.02 6.19
CA ASP A 18 3.77 5.86 4.91
C ASP A 18 3.21 7.18 4.37
N HIS A 19 3.72 8.32 4.87
CA HIS A 19 3.24 9.65 4.50
C HIS A 19 1.69 9.80 4.57
N GLY A 20 1.08 9.07 5.53
CA GLY A 20 -0.36 9.04 5.75
C GLY A 20 -1.16 8.12 4.81
N HIS A 21 -0.50 7.28 4.02
CA HIS A 21 -1.18 6.22 3.28
C HIS A 21 -1.60 5.09 4.24
N TYR A 22 -2.69 4.42 3.89
CA TYR A 22 -3.18 3.24 4.60
C TYR A 22 -3.13 2.05 3.65
N PHE A 23 -1.93 1.53 3.45
CA PHE A 23 -1.69 0.40 2.55
C PHE A 23 -2.29 -0.89 3.12
N VAL A 24 -3.12 -1.54 2.30
CA VAL A 24 -3.62 -2.89 2.55
C VAL A 24 -3.15 -3.81 1.44
N ARG A 25 -2.79 -5.05 1.80
CA ARG A 25 -2.49 -6.08 0.82
C ARG A 25 -3.77 -6.41 0.03
N LYS A 26 -3.69 -6.37 -1.29
CA LYS A 26 -4.80 -6.70 -2.18
C LYS A 26 -4.31 -7.58 -3.32
N THR A 27 -5.12 -8.59 -3.62
CA THR A 27 -4.95 -9.42 -4.81
C THR A 27 -5.73 -8.76 -5.94
N PHE A 28 -5.05 -8.37 -7.02
CA PHE A 28 -5.72 -7.79 -8.18
C PHE A 28 -6.17 -8.93 -9.10
N GLY A 29 -7.43 -8.92 -9.56
CA GLY A 29 -7.91 -9.88 -10.55
C GLY A 29 -7.56 -9.48 -12.00
N LYS A 30 -6.94 -8.32 -12.17
CA LYS A 30 -6.51 -7.72 -13.43
C LYS A 30 -5.07 -7.22 -13.26
N PRO A 31 -4.27 -7.13 -14.33
CA PRO A 31 -2.92 -6.60 -14.24
C PRO A 31 -2.95 -5.18 -13.67
N ALA A 32 -2.38 -5.02 -12.47
CA ALA A 32 -2.24 -3.73 -11.79
C ALA A 32 -0.85 -3.15 -12.08
N TYR A 33 -0.74 -1.83 -12.02
CA TYR A 33 0.51 -1.09 -12.21
C TYR A 33 0.86 -0.36 -10.92
N CYS A 34 2.15 -0.37 -10.59
CA CYS A 34 2.69 0.36 -9.46
C CYS A 34 2.75 1.85 -9.82
N HIS A 35 2.15 2.70 -9.00
CA HIS A 35 2.17 4.16 -9.20
C HIS A 35 3.53 4.77 -8.84
N HIS A 36 4.37 4.04 -8.10
CA HIS A 36 5.69 4.51 -7.71
C HIS A 36 6.75 4.28 -8.80
N CYS A 37 6.80 3.08 -9.40
CA CYS A 37 7.80 2.75 -10.43
C CYS A 37 7.20 2.62 -11.85
N CYS A 38 5.89 2.82 -12.00
CA CYS A 38 5.14 2.70 -13.27
C CYS A 38 5.17 1.31 -13.93
N ASP A 39 5.75 0.30 -13.27
CA ASP A 39 5.80 -1.08 -13.77
C ASP A 39 4.56 -1.90 -13.39
N LYS A 40 4.29 -2.95 -14.16
CA LYS A 40 3.28 -3.96 -13.81
C LYS A 40 3.64 -4.66 -12.50
N ILE A 41 2.62 -4.93 -11.70
CA ILE A 41 2.69 -5.80 -10.54
C ILE A 41 2.62 -7.24 -11.06
N TRP A 42 3.79 -7.86 -11.20
CA TRP A 42 3.94 -9.25 -11.66
C TRP A 42 3.77 -10.23 -10.50
N GLY A 43 3.24 -11.42 -10.78
CA GLY A 43 3.10 -12.52 -9.82
C GLY A 43 1.90 -13.41 -10.14
N MET A 44 1.88 -14.62 -9.57
CA MET A 44 0.86 -15.65 -9.83
C MET A 44 -0.57 -15.19 -9.53
N LEU A 45 -0.74 -14.20 -8.64
CA LEU A 45 -2.02 -13.59 -8.29
C LEU A 45 -2.00 -12.06 -8.39
N THR A 46 -1.01 -11.45 -9.04
CA THR A 46 -0.80 -9.98 -9.07
C THR A 46 -1.10 -9.34 -7.70
N GLN A 47 -0.34 -9.74 -6.68
CA GLN A 47 -0.51 -9.25 -5.32
C GLN A 47 0.33 -8.00 -5.10
N GLY A 48 -0.28 -6.97 -4.51
CA GLY A 48 0.40 -5.74 -4.15
C GLY A 48 -0.28 -5.05 -2.97
N TYR A 49 0.08 -3.80 -2.74
CA TYR A 49 -0.56 -2.97 -1.73
C TYR A 49 -1.37 -1.88 -2.42
N ALA A 50 -2.54 -1.60 -1.86
CA ALA A 50 -3.40 -0.51 -2.28
C ALA A 50 -3.75 0.33 -1.06
N CYS A 51 -3.59 1.66 -1.16
CA CYS A 51 -4.06 2.55 -0.12
C CYS A 51 -5.59 2.54 -0.11
N LYS A 52 -6.24 2.27 1.03
CA LYS A 52 -7.72 2.31 1.11
C LYS A 52 -8.31 3.69 0.88
N VAL A 53 -7.50 4.74 1.00
CA VAL A 53 -7.96 6.12 1.02
C VAL A 53 -7.81 6.77 -0.35
N CYS A 54 -6.59 6.88 -0.87
CA CYS A 54 -6.33 7.47 -2.18
C CYS A 54 -6.21 6.44 -3.32
N ASN A 55 -6.40 5.15 -3.02
CA ASN A 55 -6.27 4.07 -4.00
C ASN A 55 -4.91 3.99 -4.70
N PHE A 56 -3.85 4.52 -4.08
CA PHE A 56 -2.47 4.38 -4.55
C PHE A 56 -2.06 2.91 -4.53
N VAL A 57 -1.62 2.38 -5.67
CA VAL A 57 -1.23 0.98 -5.81
C VAL A 57 0.28 0.86 -5.96
N CYS A 58 0.93 0.00 -5.17
CA CYS A 58 2.37 -0.23 -5.21
C CYS A 58 2.76 -1.69 -4.98
N HIS A 59 3.99 -2.05 -5.39
CA HIS A 59 4.59 -3.32 -5.00
C HIS A 59 4.97 -3.31 -3.51
N ASP A 60 5.12 -4.50 -2.92
CA ASP A 60 5.66 -4.67 -1.55
C ASP A 60 7.02 -3.95 -1.37
N LYS A 61 7.92 -4.08 -2.35
CA LYS A 61 9.22 -3.39 -2.35
C LYS A 61 9.11 -1.87 -2.47
N CYS A 62 8.14 -1.39 -3.25
CA CYS A 62 7.95 0.03 -3.52
C CYS A 62 7.24 0.75 -2.37
N MET A 63 6.44 0.02 -1.58
CA MET A 63 5.74 0.56 -0.40
C MET A 63 6.70 1.30 0.53
N LYS A 64 7.90 0.74 0.77
CA LYS A 64 8.91 1.33 1.67
C LYS A 64 9.63 2.55 1.10
N THR A 65 9.51 2.81 -0.21
CA THR A 65 10.17 3.90 -0.92
C THR A 65 9.17 4.97 -1.40
N VAL A 66 7.89 4.83 -1.03
CA VAL A 66 6.87 5.83 -1.35
C VAL A 66 7.16 7.10 -0.56
N VAL A 67 7.48 8.19 -1.27
CA VAL A 67 7.64 9.53 -0.72
C VAL A 67 6.41 10.43 -0.96
N SER A 68 5.41 9.90 -1.68
CA SER A 68 4.17 10.63 -1.95
C SER A 68 3.30 10.70 -0.70
N PHE A 69 2.66 11.83 -0.48
CA PHE A 69 1.69 11.98 0.60
C PHE A 69 0.31 11.49 0.19
N CYS A 70 -0.41 10.89 1.14
CA CYS A 70 -1.78 10.49 0.88
C CYS A 70 -2.67 11.73 0.71
N SER A 71 -3.56 11.69 -0.28
CA SER A 71 -4.51 12.77 -0.55
C SER A 71 -5.41 13.12 0.64
N ALA A 72 -5.61 12.19 1.59
CA ALA A 72 -6.36 12.49 2.82
C ALA A 72 -5.60 13.36 3.82
N VAL A 73 -4.27 13.32 3.83
CA VAL A 73 -3.46 14.22 4.66
C VAL A 73 -3.32 15.59 3.98
N ALA A 74 -3.28 15.63 2.64
CA ALA A 74 -3.25 16.90 1.90
C ALA A 74 -4.45 17.81 2.20
N LEU A 75 -5.62 17.23 2.48
CA LEU A 75 -6.82 17.99 2.90
C LEU A 75 -6.70 18.60 4.31
N GLN A 76 -5.77 18.13 5.15
CA GLN A 76 -5.56 18.67 6.50
C GLN A 76 -4.49 19.77 6.58
N LEU A 77 -3.76 20.04 5.49
CA LEU A 77 -2.71 21.08 5.44
C LEU A 77 -3.15 22.38 4.76
N ILE A 78 -4.43 22.49 4.36
CA ILE A 78 -5.01 23.70 3.74
C ILE A 78 -6.10 24.30 4.65
N LYS A 79 -5.83 24.39 5.96
CA LYS A 79 -6.70 25.11 6.88
C LYS A 79 -5.97 26.25 7.57
#